data_AF-A0A835YI35-F1
#
_entry.id   AF-A0A835YI35-F1
#
_cell.length_a   1.000
_cell.length_b   1.000
_cell.length_c   1.000
_cell.angle_alpha   90.00
_cell.angle_beta   90.00
_cell.angle_gamma   90.00
#
_symmetry.space_group_name_H-M   'P 1'
#
loop_
_entity.id
_entity.type
_entity.pdbx_description
1 polymer ?
#
loop_
_entity_poly.entity_id
_entity_poly.type
_entity_poly.pdbx_seq_one_letter_code
_entity_poly.pdbx_strand_id
1 'polypeptide(L)'
;MFDIKQLSDVISATAIDGAEQQHNLEQVAGALGESVATIKNMAFRQKALLGVDAAEVRGRVEQVAEIVGVPYEKARRMCVIQPMLLTEPKRNAEALEYGLRIICHDLAAPKEEIVDLIIANPSILHGRQMRLSVADMAHLAMLREPKSRIVD
;
A
#
# COMPACT_ATOMS: atom_id res chain seq x y z
N MET A 1 -27.50 -25.79 29.64
CA MET A 1 -27.23 -24.69 30.58
C MET A 1 -25.94 -24.05 30.11
N PHE A 2 -25.99 -22.83 29.55
CA PHE A 2 -24.79 -22.15 29.03
C PHE A 2 -23.89 -21.77 30.20
N ASP A 3 -22.63 -22.19 30.17
CA ASP A 3 -21.65 -21.90 31.22
C ASP A 3 -21.20 -20.43 31.10
N ILE A 4 -21.64 -19.62 32.05
CA ILE A 4 -21.37 -18.17 32.11
C ILE A 4 -19.86 -17.88 32.16
N LYS A 5 -19.05 -18.81 32.72
CA LYS A 5 -17.59 -18.66 32.73
C LYS A 5 -17.00 -18.78 31.32
N GLN A 6 -17.46 -19.74 30.53
CA GLN A 6 -16.99 -19.91 29.15
C GLN A 6 -17.33 -18.70 28.27
N LEU A 7 -18.50 -18.08 28.47
CA LEU A 7 -18.88 -16.83 27.79
C LEU A 7 -18.01 -15.64 28.22
N SER A 8 -17.71 -15.52 29.52
CA SER A 8 -16.83 -14.45 30.03
C SER A 8 -15.41 -14.56 29.50
N ASP A 9 -14.87 -15.77 29.37
CA ASP A 9 -13.53 -16.03 28.87
C ASP A 9 -13.42 -15.71 27.37
N VAL A 10 -14.44 -16.07 26.57
CA VAL A 10 -14.50 -15.73 25.14
C VAL A 10 -14.60 -14.22 24.92
N ILE A 11 -15.43 -13.51 25.70
CA ILE A 11 -15.55 -12.05 25.62
C ILE A 11 -14.23 -11.37 26.01
N SER A 12 -13.58 -11.86 27.06
CA SER A 12 -12.29 -11.30 27.53
C SER A 12 -11.17 -11.53 26.52
N ALA A 13 -11.08 -12.73 25.92
CA ALA A 13 -10.12 -13.03 24.86
C ALA A 13 -10.32 -12.14 23.63
N THR A 14 -11.57 -11.94 23.20
CA THR A 14 -11.89 -11.08 22.04
C THR A 14 -11.57 -9.61 22.31
N ALA A 15 -11.73 -9.13 23.55
CA ALA A 15 -11.40 -7.77 23.94
C ALA A 15 -9.88 -7.52 24.01
N ILE A 16 -9.11 -8.51 24.47
CA ILE A 16 -7.64 -8.47 24.53
C ILE A 16 -7.05 -8.47 23.12
N ASP A 17 -7.54 -9.36 22.24
CA ASP A 17 -7.12 -9.41 20.83
C ASP A 17 -7.41 -8.09 20.10
N GLY A 18 -8.55 -7.47 20.38
CA GLY A 18 -8.91 -6.16 19.82
C GLY A 18 -8.01 -5.02 20.31
N ALA A 19 -7.60 -5.04 21.58
CA ALA A 19 -6.72 -4.03 22.16
C ALA A 19 -5.28 -4.16 21.62
N GLU A 20 -4.77 -5.38 21.50
CA GLU A 20 -3.44 -5.66 20.94
C GLU A 20 -3.37 -5.28 19.45
N GLN A 21 -4.39 -5.63 18.67
CA GLN A 21 -4.48 -5.21 17.26
C GLN A 21 -4.55 -3.69 17.11
N GLN A 22 -5.32 -3.01 17.97
CA GLN A 22 -5.40 -1.55 17.96
C GLN A 22 -4.05 -0.92 18.28
N HIS A 23 -3.31 -1.45 19.26
CA HIS A 23 -1.97 -0.99 19.59
C HIS A 23 -0.98 -1.20 18.43
N ASN A 24 -0.99 -2.37 17.79
CA ASN A 24 -0.12 -2.63 16.63
C ASN A 24 -0.42 -1.65 15.48
N LEU A 25 -1.69 -1.39 15.19
CA LEU A 25 -2.09 -0.42 14.16
C LEU A 25 -1.58 1.00 14.44
N GLU A 26 -1.57 1.42 15.71
CA GLU A 26 -1.02 2.71 16.14
C GLU A 26 0.49 2.78 15.96
N GLN A 27 1.21 1.70 16.28
CA GLN A 27 2.66 1.64 16.08
C GLN A 27 3.03 1.66 14.59
N VAL A 28 2.32 0.89 13.76
CA VAL A 28 2.49 0.92 12.30
C VAL A 28 2.16 2.30 11.73
N ALA A 29 1.13 2.97 12.26
CA ALA A 29 0.79 4.35 11.89
C ALA A 29 1.94 5.32 12.20
N GLY A 30 2.54 5.20 13.39
CA GLY A 30 3.73 5.96 13.76
C GLY A 30 4.93 5.68 12.84
N ALA A 31 5.21 4.41 12.54
CA ALA A 31 6.32 3.99 11.69
C ALA A 31 6.18 4.48 10.23
N LEU A 32 4.95 4.49 9.70
CA LEU A 32 4.65 5.01 8.37
C LEU A 32 4.41 6.52 8.36
N GLY A 33 4.33 7.20 9.50
CA GLY A 33 3.97 8.63 9.57
C GLY A 33 2.58 8.93 8.99
N GLU A 34 1.64 8.02 9.21
CA GLU A 34 0.26 8.07 8.68
C GLU A 34 -0.76 8.09 9.81
N SER A 35 -2.01 8.43 9.49
CA SER A 35 -3.09 8.35 10.48
C SER A 35 -3.48 6.90 10.78
N VAL A 36 -3.94 6.63 12.01
CA VAL A 36 -4.49 5.31 12.38
C VAL A 36 -5.67 4.92 11.49
N ALA A 37 -6.47 5.89 11.04
CA ALA A 37 -7.57 5.65 10.09
C ALA A 37 -7.05 5.16 8.73
N THR A 38 -5.96 5.75 8.23
CA THR A 38 -5.27 5.29 7.01
C THR A 38 -4.82 3.84 7.18
N ILE A 39 -4.15 3.49 8.28
CA ILE A 39 -3.66 2.12 8.52
C ILE A 39 -4.81 1.14 8.69
N LYS A 40 -5.91 1.52 9.34
CA LYS A 40 -7.13 0.69 9.41
C LYS A 40 -7.68 0.37 8.02
N ASN A 41 -7.74 1.36 7.13
CA ASN A 41 -8.14 1.15 5.74
C ASN A 41 -7.15 0.26 4.98
N MET A 42 -5.86 0.37 5.26
CA MET A 42 -4.84 -0.54 4.71
C MET A 42 -5.06 -1.98 5.20
N ALA A 43 -5.26 -2.18 6.50
CA ALA A 43 -5.51 -3.50 7.10
C ALA A 43 -6.82 -4.13 6.63
N PHE A 44 -7.85 -3.32 6.36
CA PHE A 44 -9.09 -3.77 5.74
C PHE A 44 -8.86 -4.34 4.33
N ARG A 45 -8.02 -3.68 3.53
CA ARG A 45 -7.65 -4.15 2.18
C ARG A 45 -6.68 -5.33 2.20
N GLN A 46 -5.81 -5.40 3.22
CA GLN A 46 -4.80 -6.43 3.37
C GLN A 46 -4.70 -6.87 4.84
N LYS A 47 -5.46 -7.91 5.21
CA LYS A 47 -5.51 -8.40 6.61
C LYS A 47 -4.15 -8.82 7.17
N ALA A 48 -3.24 -9.28 6.32
CA ALA A 48 -1.88 -9.66 6.74
C ALA A 48 -1.07 -8.49 7.30
N LEU A 49 -1.50 -7.23 7.09
CA LEU A 49 -0.90 -6.06 7.73
C LEU A 49 -1.02 -6.11 9.27
N LEU A 50 -2.04 -6.77 9.81
CA LEU A 50 -2.23 -6.91 11.26
C LEU A 50 -1.10 -7.68 11.95
N GLY A 51 -0.37 -8.52 11.20
CA GLY A 51 0.78 -9.27 11.70
C GLY A 51 2.13 -8.65 11.36
N VAL A 52 2.17 -7.43 10.81
CA VAL A 52 3.42 -6.73 10.55
C VAL A 52 3.91 -6.08 11.83
N ASP A 53 5.17 -6.34 12.19
CA ASP A 53 5.85 -5.66 13.29
C ASP A 53 6.24 -4.23 12.87
N ALA A 54 5.80 -3.25 13.66
CA ALA A 54 6.11 -1.85 13.46
C ALA A 54 7.61 -1.54 13.45
N ALA A 55 8.42 -2.30 14.19
CA ALA A 55 9.87 -2.13 14.21
C ALA A 55 10.52 -2.47 12.85
N GLU A 56 9.91 -3.37 12.08
CA GLU A 56 10.43 -3.80 10.78
C GLU A 56 9.93 -2.92 9.62
N VAL A 57 8.84 -2.17 9.81
CA VAL A 57 8.18 -1.39 8.74
C VAL A 57 9.17 -0.53 7.97
N ARG A 58 10.05 0.19 8.67
CA ARG A 58 11.06 1.04 8.03
C ARG A 58 11.99 0.25 7.10
N GLY A 59 12.53 -0.87 7.58
CA GLY A 59 13.40 -1.72 6.78
C GLY A 59 12.68 -2.35 5.57
N ARG A 60 11.40 -2.69 5.73
CA ARG A 60 10.56 -3.17 4.62
C ARG A 60 10.36 -2.08 3.56
N VAL A 61 10.13 -0.83 3.96
CA VAL A 61 10.03 0.31 3.03
C VAL A 61 11.36 0.60 2.34
N GLU A 62 12.48 0.55 3.06
CA GLU A 62 13.83 0.71 2.49
C GLU A 62 14.12 -0.37 1.43
N GLN A 63 13.75 -1.63 1.69
CA GLN A 63 13.86 -2.71 0.72
C GLN A 63 13.01 -2.46 -0.53
N VAL A 64 11.77 -1.97 -0.38
CA VAL A 64 10.92 -1.60 -1.52
C VAL A 64 11.57 -0.46 -2.32
N ALA A 65 12.11 0.55 -1.64
CA ALA A 65 12.76 1.70 -2.26
C ALA A 65 13.97 1.29 -3.10
N GLU A 66 14.80 0.38 -2.56
CA GLU A 66 15.96 -0.18 -3.25
C GLU A 66 15.55 -0.97 -4.50
N ILE A 67 14.64 -1.93 -4.36
CA ILE A 67 14.23 -2.81 -5.47
C ILE A 67 13.55 -2.02 -6.59
N VAL A 68 12.62 -1.13 -6.24
CA VAL A 68 11.88 -0.32 -7.23
C VAL A 68 12.78 0.80 -7.79
N GLY A 69 13.85 1.15 -7.08
CA GLY A 69 14.79 2.21 -7.43
C GLY A 69 14.14 3.59 -7.37
N VAL A 70 13.53 3.93 -6.23
CA VAL A 70 12.89 5.22 -5.93
C VAL A 70 13.30 5.73 -4.55
N PRO A 71 13.18 7.03 -4.24
CA PRO A 71 13.45 7.55 -2.90
C PRO A 71 12.52 6.94 -1.83
N TYR A 72 13.02 6.83 -0.60
CA TYR A 72 12.28 6.28 0.55
C TYR A 72 10.87 6.86 0.70
N GLU A 73 10.72 8.19 0.59
CA GLU A 73 9.39 8.83 0.72
C GLU A 73 8.41 8.41 -0.38
N LYS A 74 8.88 8.18 -1.62
CA LYS A 74 8.01 7.66 -2.68
C LYS A 74 7.63 6.21 -2.38
N ALA A 75 8.58 5.38 -1.96
CA ALA A 75 8.32 3.99 -1.56
C ALA A 75 7.34 3.90 -0.38
N ARG A 76 7.48 4.75 0.64
CA ARG A 76 6.55 4.84 1.79
C ARG A 76 5.12 5.10 1.32
N ARG A 77 4.92 6.09 0.45
CA ARG A 77 3.60 6.41 -0.11
C ARG A 77 3.07 5.25 -0.96
N MET A 78 3.91 4.58 -1.74
CA MET A 78 3.52 3.39 -2.50
C MET A 78 3.08 2.24 -1.57
N CYS A 79 3.74 2.02 -0.43
CA CYS A 79 3.34 1.04 0.58
C CYS A 79 1.97 1.37 1.21
N VAL A 80 1.62 2.64 1.37
CA VAL A 80 0.29 3.06 1.84
C VAL A 80 -0.79 2.75 0.79
N ILE A 81 -0.48 3.02 -0.49
CA ILE A 81 -1.38 2.71 -1.61
C ILE A 81 -1.55 1.20 -1.75
N GLN A 82 -0.45 0.45 -1.64
CA GLN A 82 -0.34 -1.00 -1.81
C GLN A 82 0.21 -1.70 -0.55
N PRO A 83 -0.64 -1.98 0.45
CA PRO A 83 -0.18 -2.54 1.73
C PRO A 83 0.51 -3.90 1.62
N MET A 84 0.28 -4.65 0.53
CA MET A 84 1.00 -5.91 0.29
C MET A 84 2.51 -5.73 0.13
N LEU A 85 2.99 -4.54 -0.25
CA LEU A 85 4.42 -4.22 -0.25
C LEU A 85 5.05 -4.34 1.14
N LEU A 86 4.25 -4.26 2.21
CA LEU A 86 4.73 -4.43 3.57
C LEU A 86 4.66 -5.87 4.06
N THR A 87 3.92 -6.78 3.40
CA THR A 87 3.77 -8.16 3.90
C THR A 87 4.78 -9.12 3.25
N GLU A 88 5.06 -8.95 1.96
CA GLU A 88 6.09 -9.70 1.23
C GLU A 88 6.94 -8.74 0.39
N PRO A 89 7.76 -7.89 1.04
CA PRO A 89 8.39 -6.72 0.42
C PRO A 89 9.22 -7.06 -0.81
N LYS A 90 10.11 -8.06 -0.73
CA LYS A 90 10.93 -8.46 -1.87
C LYS A 90 10.11 -8.88 -3.10
N ARG A 91 9.27 -9.92 -2.96
CA ARG A 91 8.48 -10.47 -4.08
C ARG A 91 7.57 -9.41 -4.70
N ASN A 92 6.90 -8.61 -3.86
CA ASN A 92 5.93 -7.63 -4.34
C ASN A 92 6.61 -6.39 -4.92
N ALA A 93 7.77 -5.98 -4.40
CA ALA A 93 8.56 -4.91 -4.99
C ALA A 93 9.16 -5.32 -6.36
N GLU A 94 9.64 -6.54 -6.51
CA GLU A 94 10.11 -7.07 -7.80
C GLU A 94 8.98 -7.09 -8.84
N ALA A 95 7.78 -7.52 -8.44
CA ALA A 95 6.60 -7.49 -9.30
C ALA A 95 6.21 -6.05 -9.71
N LEU A 96 6.27 -5.12 -8.77
CA LEU A 96 5.98 -3.70 -9.00
C LEU A 96 7.03 -3.05 -9.91
N GLU A 97 8.32 -3.33 -9.72
CA GLU A 97 9.42 -2.86 -10.57
C GLU A 97 9.21 -3.32 -12.02
N TYR A 98 8.92 -4.61 -12.21
CA TYR A 98 8.62 -5.17 -13.52
C TYR A 98 7.38 -4.54 -14.15
N GLY A 99 6.32 -4.34 -13.36
CA GLY A 99 5.11 -3.64 -13.79
C GLY A 99 5.43 -2.21 -14.26
N LEU A 100 6.18 -1.45 -13.48
CA LEU A 100 6.60 -0.09 -13.83
C LEU A 100 7.39 -0.06 -15.14
N ARG A 101 8.28 -1.02 -15.38
CA ARG A 101 9.04 -1.10 -16.64
C ARG A 101 8.13 -1.27 -17.86
N ILE A 102 7.11 -2.14 -17.77
CA ILE A 102 6.13 -2.31 -18.84
C ILE A 102 5.38 -1.00 -19.08
N ILE A 103 4.92 -0.34 -18.01
CA ILE A 103 4.16 0.91 -18.10
C ILE A 103 4.98 2.01 -18.74
N CYS A 104 6.24 2.15 -18.33
CA CYS A 104 7.17 3.12 -18.90
C CYS A 104 7.40 2.87 -20.39
N HIS A 105 7.55 1.60 -20.78
CA HIS A 105 7.71 1.20 -22.17
C HIS A 105 6.45 1.55 -23.00
N ASP A 106 5.28 1.11 -22.54
CA ASP A 106 4.02 1.25 -23.27
C ASP A 106 3.56 2.70 -23.38
N LEU A 107 3.83 3.52 -22.37
CA LEU A 107 3.51 4.95 -22.38
C LEU A 107 4.66 5.81 -22.92
N ALA A 108 5.81 5.24 -23.25
CA ALA A 108 7.03 5.97 -23.61
C ALA A 108 7.31 7.13 -22.60
N ALA A 109 7.32 6.80 -21.31
CA ALA A 109 7.38 7.75 -20.21
C ALA A 109 8.53 7.41 -19.25
N PRO A 110 9.20 8.41 -18.65
CA PRO A 110 10.18 8.18 -17.61
C PRO A 110 9.53 7.59 -16.35
N LYS A 111 10.24 6.67 -15.69
CA LYS A 111 9.77 5.99 -14.46
C LYS A 111 9.35 6.97 -13.37
N GLU A 112 10.08 8.06 -13.20
CA GLU A 112 9.79 9.07 -12.20
C GLU A 112 8.40 9.69 -12.39
N GLU A 113 8.04 10.06 -13.62
CA GLU A 113 6.74 10.61 -13.96
C GLU A 113 5.62 9.61 -13.67
N ILE A 114 5.80 8.34 -14.07
CA ILE A 114 4.81 7.28 -13.83
C ILE A 114 4.60 7.04 -12.33
N VAL A 115 5.68 6.99 -11.55
CA VAL A 115 5.61 6.84 -10.09
C VAL A 115 4.87 8.02 -9.46
N ASP A 116 5.16 9.25 -9.90
CA ASP A 116 4.48 10.45 -9.38
C ASP A 116 3.00 10.47 -9.74
N LEU A 117 2.64 10.04 -10.94
CA LEU A 117 1.23 9.91 -11.35
C LEU A 117 0.48 8.87 -10.54
N ILE A 118 1.09 7.72 -10.27
CA ILE A 118 0.51 6.67 -9.42
C ILE A 118 0.32 7.18 -8.00
N ILE A 119 1.32 7.87 -7.45
CA ILE A 119 1.27 8.42 -6.10
C ILE A 119 0.21 9.52 -5.98
N ALA A 120 0.05 10.37 -7.01
CA ALA A 120 -0.97 11.41 -7.07
C ALA A 120 -2.38 10.84 -7.31
N ASN A 121 -2.48 9.65 -7.91
CA ASN A 121 -3.74 8.99 -8.23
C ASN A 121 -3.74 7.56 -7.67
N PRO A 122 -3.89 7.37 -6.34
CA PRO A 122 -3.90 6.07 -5.67
C PRO A 122 -4.91 5.06 -6.22
N SER A 123 -5.88 5.54 -7.02
CA SER A 123 -6.81 4.69 -7.73
C SER A 123 -6.16 3.80 -8.79
N ILE A 124 -4.98 4.18 -9.25
CA ILE A 124 -4.18 3.49 -10.23
C ILE A 124 -3.34 2.45 -9.49
N LEU A 125 -3.30 1.21 -9.99
CA LEU A 125 -2.81 0.00 -9.33
C LEU A 125 -3.78 -0.71 -8.35
N HIS A 126 -5.09 -0.48 -8.39
CA HIS A 126 -6.03 -1.23 -7.52
C HIS A 126 -6.06 -2.75 -7.73
N GLY A 127 -5.34 -3.28 -8.73
CA GLY A 127 -5.27 -4.71 -9.02
C GLY A 127 -4.55 -5.51 -7.93
N ARG A 128 -5.14 -6.65 -7.54
CA ARG A 128 -4.56 -7.68 -6.64
C ARG A 128 -3.21 -8.27 -7.10
N GLN A 129 -2.65 -7.82 -8.23
CA GLN A 129 -1.52 -8.46 -8.91
C GLN A 129 -0.38 -7.51 -9.30
N MET A 130 -0.29 -6.28 -8.80
CA MET A 130 0.78 -5.33 -9.18
C MET A 130 0.91 -5.13 -10.70
N ARG A 131 -0.17 -5.43 -11.43
CA ARG A 131 -0.32 -5.26 -12.88
C ARG A 131 -1.43 -4.25 -13.09
N LEU A 132 -1.20 -3.28 -13.96
CA LEU A 132 -2.25 -2.37 -14.39
C LEU A 132 -3.23 -3.10 -15.29
N SER A 133 -4.52 -2.84 -15.09
CA SER A 133 -5.52 -3.18 -16.08
C SER A 133 -5.40 -2.26 -17.30
N VAL A 134 -6.03 -2.64 -18.41
CA VAL A 134 -6.13 -1.77 -19.60
C VAL A 134 -6.78 -0.43 -19.25
N ALA A 135 -7.75 -0.43 -18.32
CA ALA A 135 -8.40 0.79 -17.85
C ALA A 135 -7.43 1.69 -17.06
N ASP A 136 -6.58 1.10 -16.22
CA ASP A 136 -5.58 1.88 -15.48
C ASP A 136 -4.51 2.47 -16.42
N MET A 137 -4.11 1.71 -17.45
CA MET A 137 -3.18 2.19 -18.50
C MET A 137 -3.79 3.36 -19.28
N ALA A 138 -5.05 3.25 -19.68
CA ALA A 138 -5.77 4.33 -20.36
C ALA A 138 -5.90 5.57 -19.46
N HIS A 139 -6.23 5.37 -18.17
CA HIS A 139 -6.33 6.46 -17.22
C HIS A 139 -4.97 7.16 -17.02
N LEU A 140 -3.87 6.41 -16.90
CA LEU A 140 -2.53 6.99 -16.85
C LEU A 140 -2.21 7.79 -18.12
N ALA A 141 -2.52 7.26 -19.30
CA ALA A 141 -2.31 7.97 -20.56
C ALA A 141 -3.08 9.29 -20.60
N MET A 142 -4.34 9.31 -20.18
CA MET A 142 -5.17 10.52 -20.11
C MET A 142 -4.63 11.56 -19.12
N LEU A 143 -4.08 11.12 -17.97
CA LEU A 143 -3.50 12.03 -16.99
C LEU A 143 -2.20 12.69 -17.48
N ARG A 144 -1.51 12.06 -18.44
CA ARG A 144 -0.31 12.59 -19.08
C ARG A 144 -0.61 13.59 -20.19
N GLU A 145 -1.76 13.48 -20.86
CA GLU A 145 -2.11 14.45 -21.89
C GLU A 145 -2.21 15.86 -21.26
N PRO A 146 -1.51 16.86 -21.82
CA PRO A 146 -1.55 18.20 -21.27
C PRO A 146 -2.98 18.73 -21.29
N LYS A 147 -3.48 19.25 -20.16
CA LYS A 147 -4.75 19.97 -20.03
C LYS A 147 -4.78 21.31 -20.79
N SER A 148 -4.13 21.41 -21.94
CA SER A 148 -4.06 22.63 -22.75
C SER A 148 -4.59 22.37 -24.17
N ARG A 149 -5.92 22.36 -24.27
CA ARG A 149 -6.59 23.00 -25.40
C ARG A 149 -7.99 23.48 -24.99
N ILE A 150 -8.02 24.51 -24.16
CA ILE A 150 -8.99 25.59 -24.35
C ILE A 150 -8.13 26.80 -24.72
N VAL A 151 -8.02 27.03 -26.02
CA VAL A 151 -7.64 28.34 -26.56
C VAL A 151 -8.93 28.82 -27.21
N ASP A 152 -9.34 30.03 -26.87
CA ASP A 152 -10.62 30.70 -27.19
C ASP A 152 -11.15 30.49 -28.62
#